data_AF-A0A524PEW7-F1
#
_entry.id   AF-A0A524PEW7-F1
#
_cell.length_a   1.000
_cell.length_b   1.000
_cell.length_c   1.000
_cell.angle_alpha   90.00
_cell.angle_beta   90.00
_cell.angle_gamma   90.00
#
_symmetry.space_group_name_H-M   'P 1'
#
loop_
_entity.id
_entity.type
_entity.pdbx_description
1 polymer ?
#
loop_
_entity_poly.entity_id
_entity_poly.type
_entity_poly.pdbx_seq_one_letter_code
_entity_poly.pdbx_strand_id
1 'polypeptide(L)' 'MSCRTASVTRHTDETKIKVHLAIDGSGGSEVDSGIRMFDHFLT' A
#
# COMPACT_ATOMS: atom_id res chain seq x y z
N MET A 1 14.34 -12.62 -14.14
CA MET A 1 13.42 -11.49 -14.35
C MET A 1 13.45 -10.64 -13.08
N SER A 2 13.55 -9.31 -13.20
CA SER A 2 13.55 -8.42 -12.04
C SER A 2 12.11 -8.29 -11.51
N CYS A 3 11.88 -8.58 -10.23
CA CYS A 3 10.59 -8.31 -9.60
C CYS A 3 10.32 -6.79 -9.62
N ARG A 4 9.16 -6.38 -10.11
CA ARG A 4 8.76 -4.96 -10.13
C ARG A 4 8.16 -4.58 -8.79
N THR A 5 9.03 -4.22 -7.86
CA THR A 5 8.66 -3.80 -6.51
C THR A 5 9.02 -2.34 -6.29
N ALA A 6 8.12 -1.60 -5.64
CA ALA A 6 8.36 -0.22 -5.23
C ALA A 6 7.85 -0.01 -3.79
N SER A 7 8.59 0.81 -3.04
CA SER A 7 8.21 1.24 -1.70
C SER A 7 8.21 2.76 -1.64
N VAL A 8 7.12 3.33 -1.19
CA VAL A 8 6.93 4.78 -1.11
C VAL A 8 6.52 5.17 0.30
N THR A 9 7.22 6.16 0.85
CA THR A 9 6.88 6.75 2.15
C THR A 9 6.61 8.23 1.94
N ARG A 10 5.44 8.70 2.40
CA ARG A 10 5.05 10.11 2.36
C ARG A 10 4.66 10.57 3.75
N HIS A 11 5.22 11.69 4.18
CA HIS A 11 4.94 12.30 5.47
C HIS A 11 4.60 13.77 5.22
N THR A 12 3.38 14.17 5.58
CA THR A 12 2.97 15.57 5.73
C THR A 12 2.43 15.79 7.14
N ASP A 13 2.21 17.04 7.53
CA ASP A 13 1.64 17.37 8.83
C ASP A 13 0.24 16.76 9.03
N GLU A 14 -0.47 16.46 7.94
CA GLU A 14 -1.80 15.85 7.99
C GLU A 14 -1.76 14.31 8.05
N THR A 15 -0.84 13.68 7.31
CA THR A 15 -0.87 12.23 7.09
C THR A 15 0.51 11.60 6.97
N LYS A 16 0.61 10.37 7.45
CA LYS A 16 1.80 9.53 7.32
C LYS A 16 1.41 8.26 6.60
N ILE A 17 1.95 8.07 5.40
CA ILE A 17 1.57 6.98 4.49
C ILE A 17 2.82 6.18 4.15
N LYS A 18 2.70 4.85 4.21
CA LYS A 18 3.70 3.90 3.72
C LYS A 18 3.01 2.91 2.81
N VAL A 19 3.53 2.74 1.60
CA VAL A 19 3.00 1.81 0.60
C VAL A 19 4.13 0.94 0.11
N HIS A 20 3.91 -0.37 0.10
CA HIS A 20 4.74 -1.32 -0.62
C HIS A 20 3.88 -1.98 -1.70
N LEU A 21 4.33 -1.88 -2.95
CA LEU A 21 3.67 -2.51 -4.08
C LEU A 21 4.63 -3.48 -4.78
N ALA A 22 4.13 -4.70 -5.02
CA ALA A 22 4.77 -5.68 -5.90
C ALA A 22 3.82 -5.96 -7.07
N ILE A 23 4.21 -5.57 -8.29
CA ILE A 23 3.37 -5.77 -9.48
C ILE A 23 3.31 -7.27 -9.84
N ASP A 24 4.40 -8.00 -9.59
CA ASP A 24 4.52 -9.43 -9.86
C ASP A 24 4.25 -10.26 -8.57
N GLY A 25 3.22 -9.89 -7.81
CA GLY A 25 2.85 -10.53 -6.54
C GLY A 25 1.83 -11.67 -6.68
N SER A 26 1.53 -12.34 -5.56
CA SER A 26 0.60 -13.48 -5.48
C SER A 26 -0.82 -13.12 -4.99
N GLY A 27 -1.19 -11.83 -5.03
CA GLY A 27 -2.52 -11.36 -4.62
C GLY A 27 -2.73 -11.16 -3.11
N GLY A 28 -1.64 -11.07 -2.33
CA GLY A 28 -1.73 -10.68 -0.92
C GLY A 28 -1.82 -9.16 -0.77
N SER A 29 -2.80 -8.69 0.01
CA SER A 29 -3.03 -7.28 0.31
C SER A 29 -3.25 -7.10 1.83
N GLU A 30 -2.51 -6.19 2.43
CA GLU A 30 -2.71 -5.74 3.81
C GLU A 30 -2.86 -4.22 3.77
N VAL A 31 -4.05 -3.73 4.12
CA VAL A 31 -4.37 -2.29 4.06
C VAL A 31 -4.96 -1.87 5.40
N ASP A 32 -4.34 -0.87 6.01
CA ASP A 32 -4.83 -0.20 7.22
C ASP A 32 -4.65 1.30 7.04
N SER A 33 -5.71 1.95 6.57
CA SER A 33 -5.78 3.42 6.42
C SER A 33 -6.47 4.11 7.60
N GLY A 34 -7.02 3.34 8.55
CA GLY A 34 -7.94 3.83 9.59
C GLY A 34 -9.37 4.10 9.09
N ILE A 35 -9.65 3.96 7.79
CA ILE A 35 -10.99 4.11 7.19
C ILE A 35 -11.42 2.76 6.61
N ARG A 36 -12.21 2.01 7.38
CA ARG A 36 -12.61 0.63 7.03
C ARG A 36 -13.21 0.45 5.64
N MET A 37 -14.00 1.41 5.17
CA MET A 37 -14.61 1.31 3.82
C MET A 37 -13.60 1.55 2.71
N PHE A 38 -12.58 2.37 2.96
CA PHE A 38 -11.49 2.60 2.01
C PHE A 38 -10.56 1.38 1.96
N ASP A 39 -10.27 0.76 3.11
CA ASP A 39 -9.50 -0.49 3.17
C ASP A 39 -10.17 -1.58 2.33
N HIS A 40 -11.49 -1.73 2.43
CA HIS A 40 -12.27 -2.69 1.64
C HIS A 40 -12.15 -2.49 0.12
N PHE A 41 -11.93 -1.27 -0.36
CA PHE A 41 -11.74 -1.00 -1.79
C PHE A 41 -10.32 -1.29 -2.27
N LEU A 42 -9.35 -1.34 -1.37
CA LEU A 42 -7.93 -1.51 -1.67
C LEU A 42 -7.40 -2.93 -1.37
N THR A 43 -8.15 -3.74 -0.62
CA THR A 43 -7.84 -5.16 -0.39
C THR A 43 -8.12 -5.98 -1.64
#